data_AF-A0A0M4Q1M2-F1
#
_entry.id   AF-A0A0M4Q1M2-F1
#
_cell.length_a   1.000
_cell.length_b   1.000
_cell.length_c   1.000
_cell.angle_alpha   90.00
_cell.angle_beta   90.00
_cell.angle_gamma   90.00
#
_symmetry.space_group_name_H-M   'P 1'
#
loop_
_entity.id
_entity.type
_entity.pdbx_description
1 polymer ?
#
loop_
_entity_poly.entity_id
_entity_poly.type
_entity_poly.pdbx_seq_one_letter_code
_entity_poly.pdbx_strand_id
1 'polypeptide(L)'
;MVRSGRPARPGRLRTTGRAAGAVLLVALVAAVLWLRPYAADETALAATTPSDRVAVVHTATTWELRPTAPSGRGLVFVPGALVDPRAYLALLRPLAEQGVRVIVTAPPLGVALTDPGAVGRAVGSAPEVRTWAVGGHSLGGVAAARALDVPGVRGLVLWASYPAADVSGAPVAALSVSGSRDTLATPDAIAESWAQLPAGTRFVVVDGGVHAYFGDYGPQTGDGEPGVDRATAQRQIVAATTDVVTSLRPG
;
A
#
# COMPACT_ATOMS: atom_id res chain seq x y z
N MET A 1 -15.39 62.91 43.54
CA MET A 1 -15.20 61.44 43.58
C MET A 1 -14.77 60.98 42.19
N VAL A 2 -13.48 60.70 41.98
CA VAL A 2 -12.93 60.25 40.69
C VAL A 2 -12.85 58.72 40.73
N ARG A 3 -13.52 58.05 39.79
CA ARG A 3 -13.43 56.59 39.59
C ARG A 3 -12.12 56.28 38.85
N SER A 4 -11.21 55.58 39.50
CA SER A 4 -9.98 55.06 38.89
C SER A 4 -10.26 53.73 38.16
N GLY A 5 -10.04 53.72 36.84
CA GLY A 5 -10.06 52.50 36.04
C GLY A 5 -8.79 51.68 36.24
N ARG A 6 -8.92 50.38 36.53
CA ARG A 6 -7.80 49.43 36.55
C ARG A 6 -7.35 49.09 35.12
N PRO A 7 -6.06 49.11 34.78
CA PRO A 7 -5.60 48.68 33.48
C PRO A 7 -5.66 47.15 33.37
N ALA A 8 -6.26 46.65 32.29
CA ALA A 8 -6.24 45.22 31.95
C ALA A 8 -4.80 44.80 31.60
N ARG A 9 -4.27 43.78 32.27
CA ARG A 9 -2.92 43.25 32.06
C ARG A 9 -2.85 42.49 30.72
N PRO A 10 -2.09 42.93 29.70
CA PRO A 10 -2.11 42.31 28.36
C PRO A 10 -1.13 41.12 28.22
N GLY A 11 -0.71 40.49 29.32
CA GLY A 11 0.46 39.60 29.33
C GLY A 11 0.20 38.09 29.25
N ARG A 12 -0.89 37.58 29.83
CA ARG A 12 -1.04 36.12 30.07
C ARG A 12 -1.58 35.31 28.89
N LEU A 13 -2.45 35.88 28.05
CA LEU A 13 -2.96 35.19 26.84
C LEU A 13 -1.89 35.10 25.73
N ARG A 14 -1.01 36.09 25.63
CA ARG A 14 0.06 36.12 24.60
C ARG A 14 1.18 35.13 24.90
N THR A 15 1.52 34.91 26.18
CA THR A 15 2.55 33.94 26.58
C THR A 15 2.05 32.51 26.53
N THR A 16 0.79 32.26 26.92
CA THR A 16 0.15 30.94 26.79
C THR A 16 -0.05 30.53 25.33
N GLY A 17 -0.46 31.45 24.44
CA GLY A 17 -0.54 31.19 23.00
C GLY A 17 0.83 30.89 22.35
N ARG A 18 1.90 31.55 22.80
CA ARG A 18 3.27 31.29 22.33
C ARG A 18 3.81 29.94 22.82
N ALA A 19 3.55 29.58 24.08
CA ALA A 19 3.93 28.28 24.63
C ALA A 19 3.18 27.13 23.95
N ALA A 20 1.88 27.27 23.73
CA ALA A 20 1.09 26.29 22.99
C ALA A 20 1.57 26.15 21.52
N GLY A 21 1.87 27.27 20.85
CA GLY A 21 2.45 27.26 19.51
C GLY A 21 3.82 26.58 19.44
N ALA A 22 4.69 26.79 20.44
CA ALA A 22 5.99 26.14 20.53
C ALA A 22 5.86 24.62 20.77
N VAL A 23 4.95 24.19 21.64
CA VAL A 23 4.67 22.76 21.88
C VAL A 23 4.11 22.08 20.62
N LEU A 24 3.17 22.72 19.92
CA LEU A 24 2.63 22.21 18.66
C LEU A 24 3.73 22.10 17.59
N LEU A 25 4.60 23.10 17.49
CA LEU A 25 5.74 23.08 16.56
C LEU A 25 6.71 21.94 16.90
N VAL A 26 7.04 21.75 18.17
CA VAL A 26 7.91 20.63 18.62
C VAL A 26 7.25 19.29 18.33
N ALA A 27 5.95 19.13 18.57
CA ALA A 27 5.21 17.90 18.27
C ALA A 27 5.16 17.62 16.75
N LEU A 28 4.97 18.68 15.94
CA LEU A 28 4.99 18.57 14.48
C LEU A 28 6.38 18.20 13.97
N VAL A 29 7.44 18.84 14.49
CA VAL A 29 8.82 18.50 14.17
C VAL A 29 9.14 17.07 14.60
N ALA A 30 8.74 16.65 15.80
CA ALA A 30 8.91 15.27 16.26
C ALA A 30 8.16 14.25 15.39
N ALA A 31 6.92 14.55 14.99
CA ALA A 31 6.16 13.72 14.06
C ALA A 31 6.85 13.62 12.69
N VAL A 32 7.33 14.74 12.14
CA VAL A 32 8.08 14.78 10.88
C VAL A 32 9.40 14.00 10.97
N LEU A 33 10.11 14.11 12.09
CA LEU A 33 11.36 13.37 12.34
C LEU A 33 11.13 11.87 12.57
N TRP A 34 9.93 11.49 13.04
CA TRP A 34 9.51 10.10 13.26
C TRP A 34 9.00 9.44 11.97
N LEU A 35 8.37 10.20 11.07
CA LEU A 35 7.99 9.77 9.73
C LEU A 35 9.25 9.62 8.86
N ARG A 36 10.03 8.56 9.08
CA ARG A 36 11.15 8.19 8.21
C ARG A 36 10.64 7.28 7.10
N PRO A 37 10.71 7.72 5.82
CA PRO A 37 10.38 6.85 4.70
C PRO A 37 11.28 5.61 4.65
N TYR A 38 10.69 4.47 4.31
CA TYR A 38 11.41 3.26 3.98
C TYR A 38 11.82 3.34 2.51
N ALA A 39 13.11 3.55 2.27
CA ALA A 39 13.67 3.62 0.93
C ALA A 39 13.70 2.23 0.27
N ALA A 40 13.45 2.20 -1.03
CA ALA A 40 13.64 1.00 -1.83
C ALA A 40 15.12 0.55 -1.80
N ASP A 41 15.35 -0.76 -1.68
CA ASP A 41 16.69 -1.34 -1.73
C ASP A 41 17.22 -1.49 -3.17
N GLU A 42 18.45 -1.96 -3.31
CA GLU A 42 19.10 -2.11 -4.62
C GLU A 42 18.35 -3.06 -5.57
N THR A 43 17.70 -4.11 -5.04
CA THR A 43 16.89 -5.06 -5.83
C THR A 43 15.70 -4.34 -6.45
N ALA A 44 14.99 -3.54 -5.64
CA ALA A 44 13.87 -2.74 -6.11
C ALA A 44 14.30 -1.66 -7.11
N LEU A 45 15.44 -1.02 -6.89
CA LEU A 45 15.97 -0.01 -7.80
C LEU A 45 16.37 -0.62 -9.15
N ALA A 46 16.97 -1.82 -9.17
CA ALA A 46 17.27 -2.54 -10.39
C ALA A 46 16.00 -2.85 -11.20
N ALA A 47 14.87 -3.10 -10.53
CA ALA A 47 13.58 -3.31 -11.18
C ALA A 47 12.98 -2.04 -11.81
N THR A 48 13.63 -0.88 -11.72
CA THR A 48 13.24 0.32 -12.49
C THR A 48 13.79 0.31 -13.93
N THR A 49 14.72 -0.58 -14.24
CA THR A 49 15.28 -0.69 -15.59
C THR A 49 14.30 -1.41 -16.53
N PRO A 50 14.02 -0.86 -17.74
CA PRO A 50 13.24 -1.55 -18.76
C PRO A 50 13.89 -2.85 -19.25
N SER A 51 13.08 -3.71 -19.86
CA SER A 51 13.50 -4.95 -20.53
C SER A 51 12.81 -5.04 -21.90
N ASP A 52 13.14 -6.06 -22.69
CA ASP A 52 12.46 -6.40 -23.94
C ASP A 52 10.98 -6.79 -23.77
N ARG A 53 10.59 -7.27 -22.58
CA ARG A 53 9.21 -7.69 -22.26
C ARG A 53 8.38 -6.65 -21.52
N VAL A 54 9.04 -5.77 -20.78
CA VAL A 54 8.39 -4.81 -19.87
C VAL A 54 9.08 -3.45 -19.95
N ALA A 55 8.33 -2.44 -20.35
CA ALA A 55 8.74 -1.04 -20.24
C ALA A 55 8.40 -0.50 -18.83
N VAL A 56 9.28 0.35 -18.29
CA VAL A 56 9.05 1.02 -17.01
C VAL A 56 8.81 2.51 -17.27
N VAL A 57 7.67 3.02 -16.79
CA VAL A 57 7.30 4.43 -16.90
C VAL A 57 6.99 4.96 -15.51
N HIS A 58 7.32 6.22 -15.22
CA HIS A 58 6.96 6.84 -13.96
C HIS A 58 6.44 8.25 -14.17
N THR A 59 5.59 8.67 -13.25
CA THR A 59 5.10 10.05 -13.12
C THR A 59 5.33 10.52 -11.68
N ALA A 60 4.91 11.74 -11.35
CA ALA A 60 4.94 12.21 -9.97
C ALA A 60 4.08 11.37 -9.01
N THR A 61 3.11 10.62 -9.53
CA THR A 61 2.09 9.93 -8.72
C THR A 61 2.01 8.42 -8.98
N THR A 62 2.83 7.87 -9.88
CA THR A 62 2.80 6.43 -10.21
C THR A 62 4.15 5.91 -10.71
N TRP A 63 4.38 4.61 -10.47
CA TRP A 63 5.35 3.78 -11.18
C TRP A 63 4.62 2.69 -11.94
N GLU A 64 5.00 2.45 -13.17
CA GLU A 64 4.23 1.66 -14.09
C GLU A 64 5.09 0.62 -14.81
N LEU A 65 4.63 -0.62 -14.80
CA LEU A 65 5.18 -1.71 -15.60
C LEU A 65 4.21 -1.97 -16.77
N ARG A 66 4.70 -1.70 -17.98
CA ARG A 66 3.96 -1.80 -19.24
C ARG A 66 4.41 -3.05 -19.99
N PRO A 67 3.58 -4.11 -20.07
CA PRO A 67 3.90 -5.27 -20.88
C PRO A 67 3.96 -4.92 -22.37
N THR A 68 4.91 -5.49 -23.11
CA THR A 68 4.95 -5.34 -24.58
C THR A 68 3.88 -6.19 -25.29
N ALA A 69 3.43 -7.27 -24.65
CA ALA A 69 2.30 -8.10 -25.08
C ALA A 69 1.17 -8.07 -24.03
N PRO A 70 0.27 -7.07 -24.06
CA PRO A 70 -0.76 -6.90 -23.03
C PRO A 70 -1.86 -7.96 -23.10
N SER A 71 -2.27 -8.46 -21.94
CA SER A 71 -3.34 -9.46 -21.77
C SER A 71 -4.75 -8.86 -21.62
N GLY A 72 -4.85 -7.53 -21.57
CA GLY A 72 -6.08 -6.80 -21.23
C GLY A 72 -6.41 -6.78 -19.73
N ARG A 73 -5.55 -7.34 -18.88
CA ARG A 73 -5.64 -7.31 -17.41
C ARG A 73 -4.67 -6.30 -16.82
N GLY A 74 -5.01 -5.78 -15.65
CA GLY A 74 -4.14 -4.89 -14.90
C GLY A 74 -4.22 -5.09 -13.39
N LEU A 75 -3.21 -4.57 -12.70
CA LEU A 75 -3.13 -4.49 -11.26
C LEU A 75 -2.77 -3.05 -10.89
N VAL A 76 -3.62 -2.39 -10.12
CA VAL A 76 -3.23 -1.19 -9.37
C VAL A 76 -2.77 -1.63 -7.98
N PHE A 77 -1.54 -1.31 -7.61
CA PHE A 77 -0.96 -1.67 -6.33
C PHE A 77 -0.67 -0.43 -5.48
N VAL A 78 -1.08 -0.46 -4.22
CA VAL A 78 -0.94 0.66 -3.29
C VAL A 78 0.15 0.32 -2.25
N PRO A 79 1.24 1.12 -2.16
CA PRO A 79 2.30 0.93 -1.18
C PRO A 79 1.85 0.97 0.28
N GLY A 80 2.66 0.36 1.14
CA GLY A 80 2.56 0.55 2.59
C GLY A 80 2.90 1.98 3.01
N ALA A 81 2.49 2.35 4.22
CA ALA A 81 2.75 3.68 4.75
C ALA A 81 4.25 3.99 4.78
N LEU A 82 4.62 5.11 4.15
CA LEU A 82 5.98 5.62 4.03
C LEU A 82 6.94 4.73 3.24
N VAL A 83 6.47 3.66 2.60
CA VAL A 83 7.30 2.79 1.77
C VAL A 83 7.42 3.37 0.37
N ASP A 84 8.65 3.43 -0.14
CA ASP A 84 8.92 3.82 -1.52
C ASP A 84 8.16 2.92 -2.51
N PRO A 85 7.37 3.47 -3.46
CA PRO A 85 6.66 2.67 -4.45
C PRO A 85 7.54 1.71 -5.26
N ARG A 86 8.82 2.04 -5.44
CA ARG A 86 9.77 1.19 -6.17
C ARG A 86 10.03 -0.14 -5.47
N ALA A 87 9.85 -0.20 -4.15
CA ALA A 87 10.03 -1.41 -3.33
C ALA A 87 9.13 -2.59 -3.76
N TYR A 88 8.12 -2.35 -4.58
CA TYR A 88 7.21 -3.38 -5.06
C TYR A 88 7.48 -3.82 -6.51
N LEU A 89 8.31 -3.10 -7.26
CA LEU A 89 8.45 -3.31 -8.70
C LEU A 89 9.09 -4.66 -9.04
N ALA A 90 10.08 -5.11 -8.26
CA ALA A 90 10.70 -6.42 -8.48
C ALA A 90 9.70 -7.56 -8.27
N LEU A 91 8.88 -7.47 -7.21
CA LEU A 91 7.85 -8.45 -6.88
C LEU A 91 6.70 -8.47 -7.89
N LEU A 92 6.35 -7.31 -8.45
CA LEU A 92 5.21 -7.20 -9.38
C LEU A 92 5.60 -7.37 -10.85
N ARG A 93 6.89 -7.29 -11.19
CA ARG A 93 7.39 -7.47 -12.56
C ARG A 93 7.02 -8.82 -13.19
N PRO A 94 7.04 -9.96 -12.47
CA PRO A 94 6.61 -11.24 -13.04
C PRO A 94 5.17 -11.21 -13.59
N LEU A 95 4.27 -10.41 -13.00
CA LEU A 95 2.92 -10.23 -13.55
C LEU A 95 2.96 -9.47 -14.88
N ALA A 96 3.80 -8.42 -14.95
CA ALA A 96 3.98 -7.64 -16.17
C ALA A 96 4.61 -8.47 -17.29
N GLU A 97 5.54 -9.38 -16.98
CA GLU A 97 6.11 -10.30 -17.96
C GLU A 97 5.09 -11.30 -18.53
N GLN A 98 3.98 -11.52 -17.82
CA GLN A 98 2.81 -12.29 -18.26
C GLN A 98 1.71 -11.43 -18.92
N GLY A 99 2.01 -10.17 -19.24
CA GLY A 99 1.08 -9.31 -19.96
C GLY A 99 0.13 -8.53 -19.06
N VAL A 100 0.30 -8.52 -17.74
CA VAL A 100 -0.52 -7.70 -16.83
C VAL A 100 0.02 -6.27 -16.79
N ARG A 101 -0.84 -5.28 -16.98
CA ARG A 101 -0.49 -3.88 -16.76
C ARG A 101 -0.36 -3.61 -15.26
N VAL A 102 0.81 -3.25 -14.75
CA VAL A 102 0.96 -2.93 -13.31
C VAL A 102 1.14 -1.43 -13.13
N ILE A 103 0.40 -0.85 -12.18
CA ILE A 103 0.51 0.55 -11.77
C ILE A 103 0.65 0.60 -10.25
N VAL A 104 1.83 0.93 -9.75
CA VAL A 104 2.08 1.19 -8.33
C VAL A 104 1.84 2.67 -8.06
N THR A 105 0.94 3.00 -7.15
CA THR A 105 0.66 4.41 -6.81
C THR A 105 1.82 5.02 -6.01
N ALA A 106 2.02 6.33 -6.14
CA ALA A 106 2.98 7.11 -5.37
C ALA A 106 2.25 8.25 -4.67
N PRO A 107 1.57 7.97 -3.53
CA PRO A 107 0.77 8.96 -2.84
C PRO A 107 1.65 10.07 -2.24
N PRO A 108 1.14 11.32 -2.15
CA PRO A 108 1.85 12.40 -1.47
C PRO A 108 2.24 12.00 -0.04
N LEU A 109 3.47 12.36 0.35
CA LEU A 109 4.05 12.04 1.66
C LEU A 109 4.16 10.53 1.96
N GLY A 110 3.95 9.66 0.97
CA GLY A 110 4.04 8.20 1.13
C GLY A 110 2.88 7.59 1.91
N VAL A 111 1.74 8.28 2.09
CA VAL A 111 0.61 7.76 2.88
C VAL A 111 -0.62 7.62 2.00
N ALA A 112 -0.98 6.37 1.65
CA ALA A 112 -2.09 6.09 0.72
C ALA A 112 -3.44 6.72 1.10
N LEU A 113 -3.73 6.86 2.39
CA LEU A 113 -4.99 7.44 2.86
C LEU A 113 -5.14 8.95 2.58
N THR A 114 -4.06 9.64 2.20
CA THR A 114 -4.12 11.07 1.82
C THR A 114 -4.57 11.27 0.37
N ASP A 115 -4.68 10.20 -0.41
CA ASP A 115 -5.06 10.24 -1.83
C ASP A 115 -6.09 9.13 -2.18
N PRO A 116 -7.34 9.24 -1.70
CA PRO A 116 -8.36 8.22 -1.91
C PRO A 116 -8.72 8.00 -3.38
N GLY A 117 -8.44 8.98 -4.26
CA GLY A 117 -8.70 8.88 -5.69
C GLY A 117 -7.59 8.21 -6.51
N ALA A 118 -6.46 7.82 -5.89
CA ALA A 118 -5.30 7.30 -6.60
C ALA A 118 -5.62 6.07 -7.47
N VAL A 119 -6.39 5.13 -6.91
CA VAL A 119 -6.74 3.88 -7.61
C VAL A 119 -7.62 4.16 -8.82
N GLY A 120 -8.68 4.96 -8.66
CA GLY A 120 -9.57 5.31 -9.77
C GLY A 120 -8.85 6.05 -10.90
N ARG A 121 -7.93 6.97 -10.56
CA ARG A 121 -7.11 7.67 -11.57
C ARG A 121 -6.13 6.73 -12.29
N ALA A 122 -5.53 5.77 -11.58
CA ALA A 122 -4.66 4.76 -12.16
C ALA A 122 -5.44 3.83 -13.12
N VAL A 123 -6.63 3.38 -12.74
CA VAL A 123 -7.51 2.60 -13.64
C VAL A 123 -7.89 3.42 -14.87
N GLY A 124 -8.28 4.69 -14.69
CA GLY A 124 -8.68 5.58 -15.78
C GLY A 124 -7.55 5.98 -16.74
N SER A 125 -6.28 5.84 -16.36
CA SER A 125 -5.15 6.19 -17.23
C SER A 125 -4.79 5.11 -18.26
N ALA A 126 -5.40 3.92 -18.15
CA ALA A 126 -5.16 2.79 -19.05
C ALA A 126 -6.51 2.20 -19.54
N PRO A 127 -7.28 2.94 -20.36
CA PRO A 127 -8.62 2.54 -20.83
C PRO A 127 -8.61 1.26 -21.70
N GLU A 128 -7.45 0.84 -22.20
CA GLU A 128 -7.26 -0.42 -22.90
C GLU A 128 -7.37 -1.66 -22.00
N VAL A 129 -7.20 -1.50 -20.68
CA VAL A 129 -7.31 -2.58 -19.70
C VAL A 129 -8.76 -2.71 -19.25
N ARG A 130 -9.33 -3.91 -19.42
CA ARG A 130 -10.76 -4.16 -19.14
C ARG A 130 -11.03 -4.86 -17.83
N THR A 131 -10.02 -5.47 -17.23
CA THR A 131 -10.16 -6.26 -16.00
C THR A 131 -9.05 -5.93 -15.05
N TRP A 132 -9.41 -5.35 -13.91
CA TRP A 132 -8.48 -4.86 -12.92
C TRP A 132 -8.53 -5.69 -11.64
N ALA A 133 -7.36 -6.02 -11.13
CA ALA A 133 -7.16 -6.22 -9.71
C ALA A 133 -6.77 -4.88 -9.07
N VAL A 134 -7.21 -4.66 -7.84
CA VAL A 134 -6.63 -3.66 -6.95
C VAL A 134 -5.98 -4.39 -5.78
N GLY A 135 -4.86 -3.88 -5.30
CA GLY A 135 -4.21 -4.48 -4.15
C GLY A 135 -3.29 -3.52 -3.45
N GLY A 136 -2.74 -3.97 -2.34
CA GLY A 136 -1.77 -3.16 -1.61
C GLY A 136 -1.18 -3.88 -0.41
N HIS A 137 -0.11 -3.27 0.09
CA HIS A 137 0.62 -3.74 1.25
C HIS A 137 0.22 -2.95 2.50
N SER A 138 -0.03 -3.62 3.63
CA SER A 138 -0.27 -2.95 4.92
C SER A 138 -1.36 -1.86 4.81
N LEU A 139 -1.09 -0.60 5.17
CA LEU A 139 -2.01 0.52 4.98
C LEU A 139 -2.49 0.71 3.53
N GLY A 140 -1.67 0.35 2.54
CA GLY A 140 -2.05 0.37 1.13
C GLY A 140 -3.13 -0.65 0.79
N GLY A 141 -3.11 -1.83 1.40
CA GLY A 141 -4.18 -2.83 1.22
C GLY A 141 -5.52 -2.35 1.79
N VAL A 142 -5.48 -1.66 2.95
CA VAL A 142 -6.64 -0.97 3.53
C VAL A 142 -7.21 0.08 2.57
N ALA A 143 -6.35 0.83 1.88
CA ALA A 143 -6.76 1.81 0.88
C ALA A 143 -7.32 1.13 -0.40
N ALA A 144 -6.68 0.08 -0.89
CA ALA A 144 -7.13 -0.67 -2.07
C ALA A 144 -8.51 -1.30 -1.88
N ALA A 145 -8.79 -1.83 -0.68
CA ALA A 145 -10.10 -2.39 -0.34
C ALA A 145 -11.25 -1.36 -0.36
N ARG A 146 -10.96 -0.06 -0.31
CA ARG A 146 -11.97 1.01 -0.44
C ARG A 146 -12.31 1.35 -1.89
N ALA A 147 -11.59 0.82 -2.86
CA ALA A 147 -11.72 1.15 -4.28
C ALA A 147 -12.34 0.00 -5.11
N LEU A 148 -13.09 -0.90 -4.46
CA LEU A 148 -13.71 -2.06 -5.12
C LEU A 148 -14.88 -1.69 -6.04
N ASP A 149 -15.43 -0.48 -5.88
CA ASP A 149 -16.48 0.10 -6.71
C ASP A 149 -15.97 0.72 -8.01
N VAL A 150 -14.64 0.86 -8.16
CA VAL A 150 -14.03 1.39 -9.38
C VAL A 150 -14.38 0.50 -10.58
N PRO A 151 -14.85 1.08 -11.72
CA PRO A 151 -15.23 0.30 -12.88
C PRO A 151 -14.13 -0.63 -13.39
N GLY A 152 -14.51 -1.88 -13.71
CA GLY A 152 -13.60 -2.91 -14.20
C GLY A 152 -12.81 -3.64 -13.10
N VAL A 153 -12.90 -3.23 -11.83
CA VAL A 153 -12.31 -3.97 -10.71
C VAL A 153 -13.06 -5.29 -10.51
N ARG A 154 -12.30 -6.38 -10.52
CA ARG A 154 -12.76 -7.78 -10.37
C ARG A 154 -11.90 -8.58 -9.40
N GLY A 155 -10.80 -8.00 -8.91
CA GLY A 155 -9.87 -8.66 -7.99
C GLY A 155 -9.45 -7.74 -6.83
N LEU A 156 -9.30 -8.34 -5.65
CA LEU A 156 -8.67 -7.72 -4.47
C LEU A 156 -7.44 -8.54 -4.06
N VAL A 157 -6.28 -7.89 -3.91
CA VAL A 157 -5.04 -8.53 -3.43
C VAL A 157 -4.53 -7.80 -2.18
N LEU A 158 -4.55 -8.47 -1.04
CA LEU A 158 -4.08 -7.95 0.24
C LEU A 158 -2.74 -8.61 0.60
N TRP A 159 -1.70 -7.81 0.74
CA TRP A 159 -0.38 -8.23 1.21
C TRP A 159 -0.17 -7.71 2.64
N ALA A 160 -0.06 -8.61 3.62
CA ALA A 160 0.06 -8.27 5.04
C ALA A 160 -0.94 -7.16 5.45
N SER A 161 -2.21 -7.35 5.09
CA SER A 161 -3.25 -6.33 5.19
C SER A 161 -4.63 -6.95 5.31
N TYR A 162 -5.58 -6.13 5.75
CA TYR A 162 -6.99 -6.46 5.93
C TYR A 162 -7.85 -5.23 5.58
N PRO A 163 -9.11 -5.40 5.18
CA PRO A 163 -9.98 -4.27 4.89
C PRO A 163 -10.37 -3.54 6.20
N ALA A 164 -10.62 -2.23 6.13
CA ALA A 164 -11.12 -1.47 7.29
C ALA A 164 -12.64 -1.52 7.46
N ALA A 165 -13.35 -2.06 6.47
CA ALA A 165 -14.80 -2.22 6.45
C ALA A 165 -15.15 -3.59 5.87
N ASP A 166 -16.36 -4.08 6.14
CA ASP A 166 -16.84 -5.34 5.56
C ASP A 166 -16.98 -5.21 4.04
N VAL A 167 -16.27 -6.07 3.31
CA VAL A 167 -16.31 -6.19 1.85
C VAL A 167 -16.73 -7.61 1.42
N SER A 168 -17.31 -8.41 2.33
CA SER A 168 -17.74 -9.79 2.06
C SER A 168 -18.76 -9.91 0.94
N GLY A 169 -19.59 -8.86 0.74
CA GLY A 169 -20.56 -8.78 -0.34
C GLY A 169 -20.00 -8.30 -1.68
N ALA A 170 -18.72 -7.92 -1.77
CA ALA A 170 -18.13 -7.40 -3.00
C ALA A 170 -17.99 -8.52 -4.05
N PRO A 171 -18.42 -8.30 -5.32
CA PRO A 171 -18.38 -9.29 -6.38
C PRO A 171 -16.98 -9.39 -7.02
N VAL A 172 -15.95 -9.62 -6.20
CA VAL A 172 -14.54 -9.71 -6.61
C VAL A 172 -13.90 -11.02 -6.16
N ALA A 173 -12.96 -11.54 -6.95
CA ALA A 173 -12.06 -12.58 -6.46
C ALA A 173 -11.06 -11.95 -5.49
N ALA A 174 -10.88 -12.54 -4.30
CA ALA A 174 -10.02 -11.97 -3.28
C ALA A 174 -8.86 -12.92 -2.92
N LEU A 175 -7.70 -12.32 -2.66
CA LEU A 175 -6.50 -12.97 -2.16
C LEU A 175 -6.03 -12.22 -0.91
N SER A 176 -5.81 -12.95 0.18
CA SER A 176 -5.09 -12.47 1.36
C SER A 176 -3.81 -13.27 1.52
N VAL A 177 -2.66 -12.58 1.47
CA VAL A 177 -1.34 -13.16 1.73
C VAL A 177 -0.79 -12.54 3.01
N SER A 178 -0.46 -13.36 4.01
CA SER A 178 0.07 -12.92 5.30
C SER A 178 1.34 -13.68 5.68
N GLY A 179 2.13 -13.15 6.62
CA GLY A 179 3.30 -13.83 7.18
C GLY A 179 3.00 -14.45 8.54
N SER A 180 3.46 -15.66 8.81
CA SER A 180 3.21 -16.31 10.12
C SER A 180 3.98 -15.69 11.29
N ARG A 181 4.97 -14.82 11.00
CA ARG A 181 5.77 -14.07 11.99
C ARG A 181 5.66 -12.55 11.83
N ASP A 182 4.67 -12.09 11.08
CA ASP A 182 4.35 -10.66 10.99
C ASP A 182 3.80 -10.16 12.34
N THR A 183 4.43 -9.14 12.93
CA THR A 183 3.99 -8.54 14.20
C THR A 183 3.25 -7.21 14.03
N LEU A 184 3.10 -6.74 12.79
CA LEU A 184 2.43 -5.49 12.44
C LEU A 184 1.02 -5.75 11.90
N ALA A 185 0.90 -6.68 10.95
CA ALA A 185 -0.35 -7.29 10.52
C ALA A 185 -0.40 -8.72 11.07
N THR A 186 -0.65 -8.81 12.39
CA THR A 186 -0.52 -10.07 13.12
C THR A 186 -1.40 -11.19 12.54
N PRO A 187 -0.99 -12.47 12.66
CA PRO A 187 -1.81 -13.61 12.26
C PRO A 187 -3.24 -13.56 12.83
N ASP A 188 -3.37 -13.14 14.09
CA ASP A 188 -4.67 -12.98 14.76
C ASP A 188 -5.52 -11.88 14.10
N ALA A 189 -4.94 -10.70 13.85
CA ALA A 189 -5.67 -9.61 13.17
C ALA A 189 -6.09 -10.00 11.74
N ILE A 190 -5.24 -10.76 11.04
CA ILE A 190 -5.58 -11.30 9.72
C ILE A 190 -6.73 -12.30 9.84
N ALA A 191 -6.67 -13.24 10.78
CA ALA A 191 -7.72 -14.24 11.01
C ALA A 191 -9.07 -13.61 11.36
N GLU A 192 -9.07 -12.58 12.21
CA GLU A 192 -10.28 -11.81 12.57
C GLU A 192 -10.93 -11.14 11.36
N SER A 193 -10.13 -10.73 10.37
CA SER A 193 -10.64 -10.07 9.16
C SER A 193 -11.29 -11.02 8.14
N TRP A 194 -11.17 -12.34 8.30
CA TRP A 194 -11.65 -13.31 7.29
C TRP A 194 -13.15 -13.18 7.02
N ALA A 195 -13.94 -12.89 8.06
CA ALA A 195 -15.38 -12.69 7.94
C ALA A 195 -15.77 -11.42 7.16
N GLN A 196 -14.83 -10.47 7.01
CA GLN A 196 -15.02 -9.22 6.27
C GLN A 196 -14.69 -9.36 4.78
N LEU A 197 -14.25 -10.54 4.34
CA LEU A 197 -13.79 -10.79 2.99
C LEU A 197 -14.76 -11.69 2.23
N PRO A 198 -14.78 -11.65 0.88
CA PRO A 198 -15.67 -12.51 0.09
C PRO A 198 -15.49 -13.99 0.45
N ALA A 199 -16.58 -14.77 0.45
CA ALA A 199 -16.54 -16.17 0.88
C ALA A 199 -15.57 -17.06 0.07
N GLY A 200 -15.29 -16.68 -1.19
CA GLY A 200 -14.32 -17.35 -2.06
C GLY A 200 -12.88 -16.85 -1.92
N THR A 201 -12.55 -16.09 -0.88
CA THR A 201 -11.19 -15.55 -0.68
C THR A 201 -10.18 -16.68 -0.53
N ARG A 202 -9.09 -16.60 -1.31
CA ARG A 202 -7.93 -17.47 -1.13
C ARG A 202 -7.05 -16.87 -0.03
N PHE A 203 -6.79 -17.64 1.02
CA PHE A 203 -5.87 -17.26 2.10
C PHE A 203 -4.55 -18.02 1.94
N VAL A 204 -3.44 -17.29 1.94
CA VAL A 204 -2.09 -17.84 1.84
C VAL A 204 -1.26 -17.31 3.01
N VAL A 205 -0.80 -18.20 3.87
CA VAL A 205 0.13 -17.86 4.95
C VAL A 205 1.53 -18.26 4.53
N VAL A 206 2.43 -17.30 4.46
CA VAL A 206 3.86 -17.51 4.22
C VAL A 206 4.50 -17.90 5.54
N ASP A 207 4.81 -19.18 5.69
CA ASP A 207 5.43 -19.67 6.92
C ASP A 207 6.84 -19.06 7.11
N GLY A 208 7.10 -18.56 8.31
CA GLY A 208 8.29 -17.78 8.65
C GLY A 208 8.33 -16.36 8.05
N GLY A 209 7.33 -15.97 7.26
CA GLY A 209 7.26 -14.65 6.66
C GLY A 209 6.99 -13.53 7.67
N VAL A 210 7.56 -12.37 7.41
CA VAL A 210 7.44 -11.14 8.23
C VAL A 210 6.92 -9.99 7.37
N HIS A 211 6.50 -8.87 7.98
CA HIS A 211 5.88 -7.74 7.28
C HIS A 211 6.79 -7.16 6.19
N ALA A 212 8.06 -6.97 6.51
CA ALA A 212 9.06 -6.38 5.63
C ALA A 212 9.42 -7.26 4.42
N TYR A 213 8.91 -8.49 4.32
CA TYR A 213 9.16 -9.37 3.16
C TYR A 213 8.17 -9.12 2.02
N PHE A 214 7.10 -8.36 2.24
CA PHE A 214 6.12 -7.98 1.23
C PHE A 214 6.56 -6.77 0.37
N GLY A 215 7.79 -6.27 0.58
CA GLY A 215 8.43 -5.27 -0.27
C GLY A 215 9.95 -5.25 -0.06
N ASP A 216 10.67 -4.68 -1.02
CA ASP A 216 12.13 -4.58 -1.05
C ASP A 216 12.58 -3.21 -0.53
N TYR A 217 12.41 -3.00 0.78
CA TYR A 217 12.72 -1.74 1.48
C TYR A 217 13.54 -1.95 2.76
N GLY A 218 14.13 -3.14 2.92
CA GLY A 218 14.88 -3.53 4.11
C GLY A 218 14.02 -3.85 5.34
N PRO A 219 14.64 -4.03 6.51
CA PRO A 219 13.94 -4.33 7.77
C PRO A 219 13.05 -3.17 8.25
N GLN A 220 11.97 -3.51 8.95
CA GLN A 220 11.03 -2.56 9.52
C GLN A 220 11.01 -2.63 11.04
N THR A 221 11.04 -1.48 11.70
CA THR A 221 10.95 -1.41 13.17
C THR A 221 9.60 -1.96 13.64
N GLY A 222 9.64 -2.86 14.63
CA GLY A 222 8.44 -3.47 15.22
C GLY A 222 7.89 -4.66 14.44
N ASP A 223 8.60 -5.12 13.41
CA ASP A 223 8.33 -6.38 12.72
C ASP A 223 8.94 -7.58 13.48
N GLY A 224 8.58 -8.80 13.06
CA GLY A 224 9.05 -10.04 13.67
C GLY A 224 10.39 -10.52 13.14
N GLU A 225 10.91 -11.57 13.78
CA GLU A 225 12.13 -12.26 13.33
C GLU A 225 11.80 -13.30 12.24
N PRO A 226 12.40 -13.19 11.04
CA PRO A 226 12.11 -14.11 9.94
C PRO A 226 12.42 -15.57 10.27
N GLY A 227 11.51 -16.46 9.88
CA GLY A 227 11.70 -17.92 9.95
C GLY A 227 12.07 -18.58 8.63
N VAL A 228 12.07 -17.81 7.56
CA VAL A 228 12.36 -18.23 6.20
C VAL A 228 13.24 -17.17 5.55
N ASP A 229 13.96 -17.51 4.49
CA ASP A 229 14.67 -16.50 3.71
C ASP A 229 13.69 -15.63 2.88
N ARG A 230 14.06 -14.36 2.71
CA ARG A 230 13.27 -13.36 1.96
C ARG A 230 12.86 -13.83 0.57
N ALA A 231 13.79 -14.42 -0.18
CA ALA A 231 13.52 -14.82 -1.55
C ALA A 231 12.46 -15.94 -1.61
N THR A 232 12.49 -16.90 -0.69
CA THR A 232 11.47 -17.94 -0.58
C THR A 232 10.11 -17.39 -0.22
N ALA A 233 10.02 -16.49 0.76
CA ALA A 233 8.77 -15.82 1.10
C ALA A 233 8.19 -15.05 -0.11
N GLN A 234 9.03 -14.25 -0.76
CA GLN A 234 8.64 -13.45 -1.92
C GLN A 234 8.18 -14.29 -3.10
N ARG A 235 8.83 -15.44 -3.38
CA ARG A 235 8.34 -16.37 -4.41
C ARG A 235 6.92 -16.86 -4.13
N GLN A 236 6.58 -17.15 -2.88
CA GLN A 236 5.21 -17.56 -2.50
C GLN A 236 4.20 -16.42 -2.68
N ILE A 237 4.56 -15.21 -2.24
CA ILE A 237 3.73 -14.00 -2.39
C ILE A 237 3.43 -13.72 -3.87
N VAL A 238 4.47 -13.73 -4.70
CA VAL A 238 4.37 -13.46 -6.14
C VAL A 238 3.58 -14.55 -6.86
N ALA A 239 3.83 -15.83 -6.56
CA ALA A 239 3.10 -16.93 -7.17
C ALA A 239 1.59 -16.85 -6.87
N ALA A 240 1.22 -16.69 -5.60
CA ALA A 240 -0.18 -16.56 -5.19
C ALA A 240 -0.87 -15.37 -5.87
N THR A 241 -0.17 -14.23 -5.94
CA THR A 241 -0.68 -13.01 -6.58
C THR A 241 -0.86 -13.18 -8.09
N THR A 242 0.12 -13.79 -8.75
CA THR A 242 0.10 -14.05 -10.19
C THR A 242 -1.05 -14.98 -10.57
N ASP A 243 -1.25 -16.07 -9.82
CA ASP A 243 -2.36 -17.01 -10.03
C ASP A 243 -3.71 -16.30 -10.04
N VAL A 244 -3.98 -15.48 -9.01
CA VAL A 244 -5.27 -14.80 -8.86
C VAL A 244 -5.46 -13.75 -9.94
N VAL A 245 -4.49 -12.87 -10.16
CA VAL A 245 -4.61 -11.76 -11.12
C VAL A 245 -4.76 -12.27 -12.56
N THR A 246 -4.03 -13.33 -12.94
CA THR A 246 -4.09 -13.87 -14.31
C THR A 246 -5.36 -14.70 -14.56
N SER A 247 -5.95 -15.27 -13.51
CA SER A 247 -7.22 -16.01 -13.60
C SER A 247 -8.46 -15.11 -13.73
N LEU A 248 -8.33 -13.80 -13.47
CA LEU A 248 -9.46 -12.87 -13.53
C LEU A 248 -10.10 -12.88 -14.92
N ARG A 249 -11.44 -12.83 -14.92
CA ARG A 249 -12.27 -12.78 -16.12
C ARG A 249 -12.94 -11.41 -16.24
N PRO A 250 -13.19 -10.94 -17.47
CA PRO A 250 -14.10 -9.83 -17.69
C PRO A 250 -15.46 -10.12 -17.06
N GLY A 251 -16.09 -9.10 -16.48
CA GLY A 251 -17.49 -9.19 -16.04
C GLY A 251 -18.47 -8.89 -17.15
#